data_AF-A0AAD4ZH10-F1
#
_entry.id   AF-A0AAD4ZH10-F1
#
_cell.length_a   1.000
_cell.length_b   1.000
_cell.length_c   1.000
_cell.angle_alpha   90.00
_cell.angle_beta   90.00
_cell.angle_gamma   90.00
#
_symmetry.space_group_name_H-M   'P 1'
#
loop_
_entity.id
_entity.type
_entity.pdbx_description
1 polymer ?
#
loop_
_entity_poly.entity_id
_entity_poly.type
_entity_poly.pdbx_seq_one_letter_code
_entity_poly.pdbx_strand_id
1 'polypeptide(L)'
;MSEGQSLIAAPSGVRWTPQQNGVAERKNQYLLETARALLIGTHDLRHHWDNAIIIAVHLINCMSSSVLTFKTPLQVLAQHELMHSVLTYDVDYEETFAPFAKI
;
A
#
# COMPACT_ATOMS: atom_id res chain seq x y z
N MET A 1 -20.63 8.48 -40.41
CA MET A 1 -20.35 7.03 -40.29
C MET A 1 -18.84 6.87 -40.32
N SER A 2 -18.23 6.79 -39.14
CA SER A 2 -17.47 5.62 -38.62
C SER A 2 -16.04 5.59 -39.15
N GLU A 3 -14.95 5.39 -38.40
CA GLU A 3 -14.63 5.17 -36.99
C GLU A 3 -13.10 5.42 -36.92
N GLY A 4 -12.55 6.00 -35.86
CA GLY A 4 -11.95 5.19 -34.79
C GLY A 4 -10.46 4.92 -35.05
N GLN A 5 -9.58 5.78 -34.50
CA GLN A 5 -8.18 5.39 -34.25
C GLN A 5 -7.92 5.46 -32.75
N SER A 6 -8.03 4.26 -32.17
CA SER A 6 -7.74 3.90 -30.79
C SER A 6 -6.24 3.97 -30.53
N LEU A 7 -5.85 4.76 -29.53
CA LEU A 7 -4.50 4.80 -28.99
C LEU A 7 -4.24 3.52 -28.17
N ILE A 8 -3.46 2.63 -28.77
CA ILE A 8 -2.49 1.67 -28.21
C ILE A 8 -2.61 1.43 -26.69
N ALA A 9 -3.17 0.27 -26.33
CA ALA A 9 -3.28 -0.25 -24.98
C ALA A 9 -1.89 -0.61 -24.41
N ALA A 10 -1.50 0.04 -23.31
CA ALA A 10 -0.40 -0.39 -22.44
C ALA A 10 -0.75 -1.73 -21.75
N PRO A 11 0.24 -2.58 -21.43
CA PRO A 11 0.02 -3.92 -20.86
C PRO A 11 -0.83 -3.85 -19.58
N SER A 12 -1.89 -4.66 -19.59
CA SER A 12 -2.95 -4.74 -18.61
C SER A 12 -2.45 -5.23 -17.25
N GLY A 13 -2.37 -4.34 -16.26
CA GLY A 13 -2.05 -4.75 -14.89
C GLY A 13 -2.47 -3.79 -13.80
N VAL A 14 -2.38 -2.48 -14.02
CA VAL A 14 -2.92 -1.48 -13.09
C VAL A 14 -3.51 -0.33 -13.89
N ARG A 15 -4.83 -0.38 -14.12
CA ARG A 15 -5.55 0.82 -14.55
C ARG A 15 -5.61 1.73 -13.34
N TRP A 16 -5.06 2.95 -13.45
CA TRP A 16 -5.30 4.05 -12.52
C TRP A 16 -6.79 4.38 -12.51
N THR A 17 -7.57 3.61 -11.76
CA THR A 17 -8.99 3.91 -11.62
C THR A 17 -9.11 5.14 -10.72
N PRO A 18 -9.91 6.16 -11.08
CA PRO A 18 -10.09 7.35 -10.24
C PRO A 18 -10.43 7.01 -8.78
N GLN A 19 -11.13 5.90 -8.57
CA GLN A 19 -11.51 5.38 -7.27
C GLN A 19 -10.30 4.89 -6.46
N GLN A 20 -9.37 4.15 -7.07
CA GLN A 20 -8.14 3.69 -6.39
C GLN A 20 -7.21 4.87 -6.07
N ASN A 21 -7.11 5.84 -6.98
CA ASN A 21 -6.33 7.06 -6.74
C ASN A 21 -6.89 7.84 -5.56
N GLY A 22 -8.21 8.02 -5.50
CA GLY A 22 -8.84 8.71 -4.37
C GLY A 22 -8.66 8.00 -3.02
N VAL A 23 -8.46 6.68 -2.99
CA VAL A 23 -8.08 5.95 -1.75
C VAL A 23 -6.62 6.22 -1.38
N ALA A 24 -5.71 6.16 -2.36
CA ALA A 24 -4.30 6.42 -2.15
C ALA A 24 -4.04 7.88 -1.73
N GLU A 25 -4.69 8.84 -2.38
CA GLU A 25 -4.59 10.27 -2.08
C GLU A 25 -5.00 10.57 -0.64
N ARG A 26 -6.14 10.03 -0.18
CA ARG A 26 -6.59 10.22 1.21
C ARG A 26 -5.61 9.64 2.23
N LYS A 27 -5.05 8.45 1.96
CA LYS A 27 -4.05 7.85 2.85
C LYS A 27 -2.75 8.66 2.87
N ASN A 28 -2.31 9.15 1.72
CA ASN A 28 -1.12 9.99 1.62
C ASN A 28 -1.32 11.33 2.34
N GLN A 29 -2.50 11.94 2.22
CA GLN A 29 -2.82 13.16 2.94
C GLN A 29 -2.79 12.94 4.45
N TYR A 30 -3.45 11.89 4.94
CA TYR A 30 -3.46 11.54 6.37
C TYR A 30 -2.05 11.30 6.94
N LEU A 31 -1.19 10.62 6.18
CA LEU A 31 0.22 10.42 6.54
C LEU A 31 0.96 11.76 6.70
N LEU A 32 0.82 12.65 5.71
CA LEU A 32 1.49 13.95 5.73
C LEU A 32 0.96 14.87 6.84
N GLU A 33 -0.33 14.82 7.14
CA GLU A 33 -0.92 15.54 8.28
C GLU A 33 -0.39 15.02 9.61
N THR A 34 -0.27 13.70 9.76
CA THR A 34 0.31 13.07 10.96
C THR A 34 1.78 13.46 11.14
N ALA A 35 2.57 13.40 10.06
CA ALA A 35 3.98 13.80 10.09
C ALA A 35 4.14 15.29 10.42
N ARG A 36 3.30 16.16 9.84
CA ARG A 36 3.27 17.58 10.20
C ARG A 36 2.92 17.81 11.66
N ALA A 37 1.94 17.08 12.20
CA ALA A 37 1.56 17.17 13.61
C ALA A 37 2.72 16.81 14.56
N LEU A 38 3.48 15.77 14.23
CA LEU A 38 4.69 15.38 14.99
C LEU A 38 5.75 16.49 14.99
N LEU A 39 5.79 17.32 13.96
CA LEU A 39 6.79 18.37 13.78
C LEU A 39 6.40 19.72 14.41
N ILE A 40 5.17 19.90 14.91
CA ILE A 40 4.67 21.17 15.47
C ILE A 40 5.55 21.71 16.62
N GLY A 41 6.24 20.83 17.35
CA GLY A 41 7.16 21.20 18.43
C GLY A 41 8.65 21.29 18.04
N THR A 42 8.99 21.06 16.78
CA THR A 42 10.38 20.99 16.32
C THR A 42 10.84 22.33 15.74
N HIS A 43 12.00 22.81 16.18
CA HIS A 43 12.58 24.07 15.68
C HIS A 43 13.08 23.95 14.24
N ASP A 44 13.42 22.73 13.79
CA ASP A 44 13.89 22.49 12.43
C ASP A 44 13.13 21.35 11.74
N LEU A 45 12.14 21.74 10.95
CA LEU A 45 11.27 20.84 10.20
C LEU A 45 12.03 20.02 9.15
N ARG A 46 13.13 20.53 8.60
CA ARG A 46 13.83 19.90 7.46
C ARG A 46 14.70 18.74 7.91
N HIS A 47 15.35 18.88 9.06
CA HIS A 47 16.24 17.86 9.61
C HIS A 47 15.50 16.70 10.28
N HIS A 48 14.22 16.88 10.63
CA HIS A 48 13.41 15.86 11.29
C HIS A 48 12.32 15.29 10.38
N TRP A 49 12.22 15.74 9.13
CA TRP A 49 11.15 15.34 8.21
C TRP A 49 11.15 13.84 7.94
N ASP A 50 12.32 13.27 7.67
CA ASP A 50 12.53 11.84 7.46
C ASP A 50 12.06 11.00 8.66
N ASN A 51 12.50 11.39 9.86
CA ASN A 51 12.14 10.74 11.10
C ASN A 51 10.64 10.90 11.41
N ALA A 52 10.07 12.07 11.18
CA ALA A 52 8.64 12.31 11.37
C ALA A 52 7.78 11.44 10.45
N ILE A 53 8.22 11.23 9.20
CA ILE A 53 7.52 10.33 8.27
C ILE A 53 7.62 8.88 8.75
N ILE A 54 8.81 8.40 9.16
CA ILE A 54 8.99 7.05 9.69
C ILE A 54 8.11 6.82 10.92
N ILE A 55 8.11 7.77 11.85
CA ILE A 55 7.29 7.70 13.07
C ILE A 55 5.80 7.74 12.71
N ALA A 56 5.38 8.59 11.78
CA ALA A 56 3.98 8.65 11.34
C ALA A 56 3.53 7.32 10.72
N VAL A 57 4.33 6.72 9.82
CA VAL A 57 4.04 5.40 9.23
C VAL A 57 3.93 4.34 10.32
N HIS A 58 4.86 4.33 11.28
CA HIS A 58 4.85 3.38 12.37
C HIS A 58 3.57 3.52 13.23
N LEU A 59 3.25 4.74 13.66
CA LEU A 59 2.05 5.01 14.45
C LEU A 59 0.78 4.61 13.70
N ILE A 60 0.64 4.98 12.44
CA ILE A 60 -0.54 4.62 11.62
C ILE A 60 -0.70 3.09 11.53
N ASN A 61 0.41 2.35 11.38
CA ASN A 61 0.37 0.90 11.30
C ASN A 61 0.18 0.19 12.66
N CYS A 62 0.46 0.88 13.77
CA CYS A 62 0.33 0.37 15.14
C CYS A 62 -0.96 0.81 15.84
N MET A 63 -1.66 1.83 15.35
CA MET A 63 -2.94 2.24 15.92
C MET A 63 -4.05 1.24 15.57
N SER A 64 -4.81 0.85 16.59
CA SER A 64 -6.01 0.06 16.38
C SER A 64 -7.12 0.91 15.74
N SER A 65 -7.92 0.29 14.87
CA SER A 65 -9.06 0.96 14.24
C SER A 65 -10.34 0.18 14.52
N SER A 66 -11.43 0.90 14.80
CA SER A 66 -12.75 0.29 14.95
C SER A 66 -13.20 -0.44 13.68
N VAL A 67 -12.80 0.06 12.50
CA VAL A 67 -13.05 -0.56 11.19
C VAL A 67 -12.38 -1.94 11.09
N LEU A 68 -11.28 -2.15 11.81
CA LEU A 68 -10.53 -3.41 11.87
C LEU A 68 -10.86 -4.22 13.14
N THR A 69 -12.03 -4.00 13.77
CA THR A 69 -12.41 -4.68 15.02
C THR A 69 -11.37 -4.47 16.12
N PHE A 70 -10.87 -3.23 16.24
CA PHE A 70 -9.80 -2.83 17.16
C PHE A 70 -8.47 -3.57 16.99
N LYS A 71 -8.24 -4.20 15.83
CA LYS A 71 -6.90 -4.66 15.40
C LYS A 71 -6.11 -3.54 14.75
N THR A 72 -4.80 -3.68 14.73
CA THR A 72 -3.92 -2.76 14.00
C THR A 72 -3.80 -3.17 12.53
N PRO A 73 -3.55 -2.22 11.60
CA PRO A 73 -3.29 -2.55 10.20
C PRO A 73 -2.15 -3.57 10.04
N LEU A 74 -1.08 -3.44 10.83
CA LEU A 74 0.03 -4.38 10.82
C LEU A 74 -0.39 -5.81 11.19
N GLN A 75 -1.23 -5.97 12.21
CA GLN A 75 -1.76 -7.27 12.61
C GLN A 75 -2.62 -7.91 11.51
N VAL A 76 -3.48 -7.13 10.88
CA VAL A 76 -4.36 -7.61 9.80
C VAL A 76 -3.54 -8.01 8.58
N LEU A 77 -2.51 -7.23 8.23
CA LEU A 77 -1.61 -7.54 7.12
C LEU A 77 -0.83 -8.84 7.38
N ALA A 78 -0.26 -8.98 8.58
CA ALA A 78 0.46 -10.21 8.96
C ALA A 78 -0.43 -11.45 8.91
N GLN A 79 -1.71 -11.33 9.29
CA GLN A 79 -2.69 -12.42 9.18
C GLN A 79 -2.98 -12.80 7.73
N HIS A 80 -3.08 -11.83 6.82
CA HIS A 80 -3.32 -12.08 5.40
C HIS A 80 -2.13 -12.75 4.71
N GLU A 81 -0.90 -12.29 4.98
CA GLU A 81 0.33 -12.90 4.46
C GLU A 81 0.46 -14.37 4.91
N LEU A 82 0.19 -14.64 6.19
CA LEU A 82 0.17 -16.02 6.71
C LEU A 82 -0.91 -16.86 6.02
N MET A 83 -2.08 -16.29 5.75
CA MET A 83 -3.17 -16.99 5.06
C MET A 83 -2.83 -17.34 3.60
N HIS A 84 -2.12 -16.46 2.88
CA HIS A 84 -1.68 -16.73 1.51
C HIS A 84 -0.56 -17.79 1.47
N SER A 85 0.32 -17.83 2.47
CA SER A 85 1.29 -18.92 2.59
C SER A 85 0.60 -20.26 2.83
N VAL A 86 -0.38 -20.36 3.73
CA VAL A 86 -1.09 -21.61 4.03
C VAL A 86 -1.83 -22.17 2.82
N LEU A 87 -2.42 -21.31 1.97
CA LEU A 87 -3.15 -21.74 0.76
C LEU A 87 -2.24 -22.06 -0.44
N THR A 88 -0.95 -21.73 -0.38
CA THR A 88 0.02 -22.02 -1.46
C THR A 88 0.85 -23.28 -1.20
N TYR A 89 0.71 -23.90 -0.03
CA TYR A 89 1.30 -25.22 0.25
C TYR A 89 0.44 -26.40 -0.27
N ASP A 90 -0.80 -26.14 -0.70
CA ASP A 90 -1.67 -27.14 -1.35
C ASP A 90 -1.64 -27.06 -2.89
N VAL A 91 -0.83 -26.18 -3.48
CA VAL A 91 -0.66 -26.08 -4.94
C VAL A 91 0.81 -26.27 -5.27
N ASP A 92 1.11 -27.38 -5.93
CA ASP A 92 2.44 -27.80 -6.34
C ASP A 92 3.24 -26.63 -6.96
N TYR A 93 4.30 -26.23 -6.26
CA TYR A 93 5.16 -25.06 -6.57
C TYR A 93 5.89 -25.16 -7.92
N GLU A 94 5.83 -26.30 -8.60
CA GLU A 94 6.48 -26.55 -9.88
C GLU A 94 5.69 -26.02 -11.09
N GLU A 95 4.38 -25.79 -11.00
CA GLU A 95 3.60 -25.49 -12.22
C GLU A 95 3.43 -23.98 -12.52
N THR A 96 3.60 -23.09 -11.53
CA THR A 96 3.35 -21.65 -11.70
C THR A 96 4.60 -20.78 -11.90
N PHE A 97 5.79 -21.21 -11.46
CA PHE A 97 7.02 -20.38 -11.51
C PHE A 97 8.00 -20.70 -12.65
N ALA A 98 7.64 -21.64 -13.54
CA ALA A 98 8.45 -21.98 -14.72
C ALA A 98 8.86 -20.80 -15.64
N PRO A 99 8.11 -19.68 -15.79
CA PRO A 99 8.56 -18.60 -16.67
C PRO A 99 9.60 -17.65 -16.05
N PHE A 100 9.92 -17.76 -14.76
CA PHE A 100 10.89 -16.85 -14.09
C PHE A 100 12.25 -17.51 -13.75
N ALA A 101 12.41 -18.81 -13.95
CA ALA A 101 13.64 -19.55 -13.61
C ALA A 101 14.68 -19.64 -14.76
N LYS A 102 14.53 -18.85 -15.83
CA LYS A 102 15.56 -18.69 -16.87
C LYS A 102 15.78 -17.22 -17.22
N ILE A 103 16.66 -16.59 -16.44
CA ILE A 103 17.56 -15.53 -16.90
C ILE A 103 18.93 -15.84 -16.29
#